data_AF-A0A9P1M3L7-F1
#
_entry.id   AF-A0A9P1M3L7-F1
#
_cell.length_a   1.000
_cell.length_b   1.000
_cell.length_c   1.000
_cell.angle_alpha   90.00
_cell.angle_beta   90.00
_cell.angle_gamma   90.00
#
_symmetry.space_group_name_H-M   'P 1'
#
loop_
_entity.id
_entity.type
_entity.pdbx_description
1 polymer ?
#
loop_
_entity_poly.entity_id
_entity_poly.type
_entity_poly.pdbx_seq_one_letter_code
_entity_poly.pdbx_strand_id
1 'polypeptide(L)'
;MLHARCNGTFLYRWLPWLLGHNGFSRGAKIKAIKSVQTLYDRKKQKFHREAFETSTDPIIQSQMYTPEALKTMNLSRLCHYLVSFGLQTPELMDRYAARAEELAASLDSEQFALILNAMSRASHRHDGMLQSFSKRMLPKLPLFIPRDLARVCLAYAKLQERDEVLFRRLALEMPHKLPLFDGRDLQMVARAFAKLLIRDDLLFDDIADEVIRRPQDLDHASLLVIASAFARFNIRTQRLWPVLGEWLLQSHLDFSAQDVGAVFNAFSTVDFEHKELFQTLLLSLSQEPLLSEASPSTLCLTFNAMVRLNWPRGHEAMEGLNVLVDKVSGRLADFDPVGLTQLLHACARFRPLQKKTQLVEGILEQCGEKIQEFPAQSLSLLVNSCARLQQKDVNLLTKVAKSAAPLLPEFTPQALAVTAYGFAKLEVRSEILFYLLAEQIVQKIPLFSGQGIGMVLQAYGKLHIDNKRLVQTCRKHLRSLSDELTLWEVDAIEDGFKQLDALDSWTETLLLNLRRQLSTAQAENWTIMC
;
A
#
# COMPACT_ATOMS: atom_id res chain seq x y z
N MET A 1 -17.59 -41.85 -47.00
CA MET A 1 -16.29 -41.23 -47.32
C MET A 1 -16.12 -40.05 -46.38
N LEU A 2 -15.06 -39.83 -45.60
CA LEU A 2 -14.02 -40.62 -44.96
C LEU A 2 -13.44 -39.67 -43.90
N HIS A 3 -13.09 -40.19 -42.72
CA HIS A 3 -12.43 -39.51 -41.60
C HIS A 3 -11.01 -38.99 -41.94
N ALA A 4 -10.56 -37.94 -41.23
CA ALA A 4 -9.24 -37.78 -40.56
C ALA A 4 -9.23 -36.40 -39.85
N ARG A 5 -9.05 -36.19 -38.53
CA ARG A 5 -8.02 -36.55 -37.53
C ARG A 5 -6.59 -36.02 -37.81
N CYS A 6 -6.21 -35.06 -36.95
CA CYS A 6 -5.00 -35.01 -36.11
C CYS A 6 -3.62 -34.53 -36.65
N ASN A 7 -3.02 -33.71 -35.77
CA ASN A 7 -1.59 -33.45 -35.49
C ASN A 7 -0.84 -32.54 -36.49
N GLY A 8 -0.01 -31.58 -36.10
CA GLY A 8 0.61 -31.22 -34.82
C GLY A 8 2.02 -30.67 -35.12
N THR A 9 2.46 -29.64 -34.36
CA THR A 9 3.87 -29.16 -34.24
C THR A 9 4.45 -28.42 -35.48
N PHE A 10 5.34 -27.42 -35.49
CA PHE A 10 6.37 -26.81 -34.63
C PHE A 10 6.43 -25.30 -35.05
N LEU A 11 6.48 -24.32 -34.14
CA LEU A 11 7.70 -23.61 -33.68
C LEU A 11 8.41 -22.73 -34.75
N TYR A 12 8.75 -21.51 -34.34
CA TYR A 12 9.58 -20.46 -34.98
C TYR A 12 8.98 -19.55 -36.06
N ARG A 13 8.59 -18.33 -35.64
CA ARG A 13 8.83 -17.11 -36.41
C ARG A 13 9.18 -15.93 -35.48
N TRP A 14 10.45 -15.86 -35.10
CA TRP A 14 11.16 -14.63 -34.75
C TRP A 14 12.25 -14.42 -35.82
N LEU A 15 12.21 -13.24 -36.47
CA LEU A 15 13.25 -12.44 -37.18
C LEU A 15 14.43 -13.13 -37.92
N PRO A 16 14.86 -12.65 -39.10
CA PRO A 16 15.40 -11.27 -39.20
C PRO A 16 15.19 -10.53 -40.55
N TRP A 17 14.92 -9.22 -40.47
CA TRP A 17 15.20 -8.29 -41.57
C TRP A 17 15.99 -7.09 -41.03
N LEU A 18 17.30 -7.27 -40.96
CA LEU A 18 18.30 -6.21 -40.89
C LEU A 18 19.45 -6.63 -41.79
N LEU A 19 19.36 -6.32 -43.09
CA LEU A 19 20.51 -5.94 -43.92
C LEU A 19 19.97 -5.31 -45.20
N GLY A 20 20.23 -4.01 -45.37
CA GLY A 20 20.00 -3.29 -46.62
C GLY A 20 19.00 -2.15 -46.52
N HIS A 21 19.37 -1.06 -45.85
CA HIS A 21 19.40 0.26 -46.48
C HIS A 21 20.08 1.25 -45.53
N ASN A 22 21.25 1.71 -45.95
CA ASN A 22 22.00 2.82 -45.38
C ASN A 22 21.12 4.07 -45.32
N GLY A 23 20.86 4.59 -44.11
CA GLY A 23 20.11 5.84 -43.99
C GLY A 23 19.58 6.20 -42.60
N PHE A 24 20.22 5.80 -41.50
CA PHE A 24 19.90 6.38 -40.19
C PHE A 24 21.12 7.10 -39.63
N SER A 25 20.99 8.42 -39.58
CA SER A 25 22.03 9.36 -39.22
C SER A 25 22.54 9.13 -37.79
N ARG A 26 23.87 9.21 -37.62
CA ARG A 26 24.56 9.22 -36.31
C ARG A 26 23.97 10.25 -35.32
N GLY A 27 23.22 11.25 -35.81
CA GLY A 27 22.51 12.23 -34.98
C GLY A 27 21.35 11.66 -34.14
N ALA A 28 20.69 10.58 -34.56
CA ALA A 28 19.58 9.98 -33.80
C ALA A 28 20.07 9.18 -32.57
N LYS A 29 21.18 8.44 -32.72
CA LYS A 29 21.85 7.76 -31.59
C LYS A 29 22.42 8.75 -30.58
N ILE A 30 22.95 9.89 -31.03
CA ILE A 30 23.46 10.95 -30.13
C ILE A 30 22.31 11.69 -29.42
N LYS A 31 21.13 11.84 -30.06
CA LYS A 31 19.93 12.39 -29.41
C LYS A 31 19.34 11.47 -28.34
N ALA A 32 19.33 10.14 -28.56
CA ALA A 32 18.83 9.17 -27.60
C ALA A 32 19.77 8.96 -26.39
N ILE A 33 21.09 9.02 -26.60
CA ILE A 33 22.05 8.99 -25.48
C ILE A 33 21.99 10.29 -24.68
N LYS A 34 21.82 11.45 -25.35
CA LYS A 34 21.58 12.71 -24.65
C LYS A 34 20.25 12.73 -23.88
N SER A 35 19.18 12.08 -24.36
CA SER A 35 17.89 12.04 -23.66
C SER A 35 17.96 11.20 -22.37
N VAL A 36 18.64 10.05 -22.40
CA VAL A 36 18.86 9.20 -21.21
C VAL A 36 19.82 9.87 -20.21
N GLN A 37 20.89 10.51 -20.68
CA GLN A 37 21.76 11.31 -19.81
C GLN A 37 21.01 12.49 -19.19
N THR A 38 20.17 13.21 -19.95
CA THR A 38 19.31 14.28 -19.39
C THR A 38 18.23 13.76 -18.46
N LEU A 39 17.77 12.52 -18.59
CA LEU A 39 16.82 11.89 -17.66
C LEU A 39 17.54 11.42 -16.38
N TYR A 40 18.78 10.95 -16.50
CA TYR A 40 19.66 10.62 -15.37
C TYR A 40 20.11 11.89 -14.61
N ASP A 41 20.42 12.96 -15.35
CA ASP A 41 20.71 14.29 -14.81
C ASP A 41 19.46 14.98 -14.25
N ARG A 42 18.25 14.71 -14.76
CA ARG A 42 16.99 15.21 -14.16
C ARG A 42 16.63 14.52 -12.84
N LYS A 43 17.07 13.28 -12.61
CA LYS A 43 16.91 12.58 -11.31
C LYS A 43 17.86 13.11 -10.24
N LYS A 44 18.93 13.81 -10.61
CA LYS A 44 19.65 14.76 -9.74
C LYS A 44 19.19 16.17 -10.11
N GLN A 45 18.08 16.66 -9.56
CA GLN A 45 17.94 18.11 -9.44
C GLN A 45 19.09 18.61 -8.55
N LYS A 46 20.25 18.84 -9.16
CA LYS A 46 21.34 19.62 -8.59
C LYS A 46 20.73 21.00 -8.40
N PHE A 47 20.42 21.32 -7.15
CA PHE A 47 20.02 22.65 -6.74
C PHE A 47 21.00 23.65 -7.36
N HIS A 48 20.51 24.53 -8.23
CA HIS A 48 21.33 25.51 -8.94
C HIS A 48 21.73 26.67 -8.02
N ARG A 49 22.34 26.36 -6.87
CA ARG A 49 22.86 27.35 -5.93
C ARG A 49 23.89 28.27 -6.61
N GLU A 50 24.76 27.69 -7.42
CA GLU A 50 25.75 28.41 -8.23
C GLU A 50 25.11 29.35 -9.28
N ALA A 51 23.97 28.96 -9.88
CA ALA A 51 23.27 29.82 -10.84
C ALA A 51 22.52 30.97 -10.15
N PHE A 52 22.05 30.76 -8.91
CA PHE A 52 21.44 31.82 -8.10
C PHE A 52 22.49 32.86 -7.68
N GLU A 53 23.61 32.40 -7.12
CA GLU A 53 24.72 33.25 -6.66
C GLU A 53 25.34 34.09 -7.79
N THR A 54 25.26 33.63 -9.05
CA THR A 54 25.81 34.33 -10.22
C THR A 54 24.81 35.20 -10.99
N SER A 55 23.49 35.06 -10.79
CA SER A 55 22.47 35.71 -11.64
C SER A 55 21.48 36.64 -10.93
N THR A 56 21.45 36.66 -9.60
CA THR A 56 20.45 37.44 -8.86
C THR A 56 20.99 38.74 -8.26
N ASP A 57 20.17 39.79 -8.35
CA ASP A 57 20.42 41.09 -7.74
C ASP A 57 20.65 40.91 -6.22
N PRO A 58 21.76 41.44 -5.64
CA PRO A 58 22.06 41.33 -4.21
C PRO A 58 20.92 41.83 -3.30
N ILE A 59 20.06 42.72 -3.79
CA ILE A 59 18.86 43.18 -3.06
C ILE A 59 17.85 42.03 -2.88
N ILE A 60 17.63 41.21 -3.91
CA ILE A 60 16.72 40.05 -3.85
C ILE A 60 17.29 39.00 -2.89
N GLN A 61 18.61 38.83 -2.88
CA GLN A 61 19.27 37.93 -1.93
C GLN A 61 19.08 38.39 -0.49
N SER A 62 19.28 39.67 -0.18
CA SER A 62 19.06 40.22 1.16
C SER A 62 17.60 40.09 1.62
N GLN A 63 16.64 40.39 0.75
CA GLN A 63 15.20 40.28 1.04
C GLN A 63 14.75 38.83 1.28
N MET A 64 15.42 37.85 0.65
CA MET A 64 15.09 36.44 0.82
C MET A 64 15.33 35.93 2.26
N TYR A 65 16.27 36.53 2.99
CA TYR A 65 16.57 36.17 4.39
C TYR A 65 15.79 36.99 5.43
N THR A 66 14.93 37.91 4.98
CA THR A 66 14.14 38.83 5.81
C THR A 66 12.64 38.78 5.46
N PRO A 67 11.98 37.63 5.68
CA PRO A 67 10.57 37.45 5.32
C PRO A 67 9.63 38.46 5.98
N GLU A 68 9.96 38.98 7.16
CA GLU A 68 9.11 39.91 7.93
C GLU A 68 8.77 41.20 7.17
N ALA A 69 9.69 41.66 6.32
CA ALA A 69 9.51 42.87 5.52
C ALA A 69 8.72 42.61 4.22
N LEU A 70 8.46 41.34 3.87
CA LEU A 70 7.84 40.99 2.60
C LEU A 70 6.34 41.26 2.60
N LYS A 71 5.86 41.68 1.42
CA LYS A 71 4.44 41.74 1.06
C LYS A 71 4.01 40.43 0.40
N THR A 72 2.70 40.21 0.30
CA THR A 72 2.07 38.96 -0.20
C THR A 72 2.70 38.38 -1.46
N MET A 73 2.83 39.16 -2.53
CA MET A 73 3.37 38.70 -3.82
C MET A 73 4.86 38.33 -3.73
N ASN A 74 5.66 39.11 -3.01
CA ASN A 74 7.08 38.82 -2.88
C ASN A 74 7.31 37.65 -1.91
N LEU A 75 6.50 37.52 -0.87
CA LEU A 75 6.55 36.41 0.07
C LEU A 75 6.34 35.07 -0.65
N SER A 76 5.30 34.94 -1.47
CA SER A 76 5.01 33.69 -2.18
C SER A 76 6.09 33.32 -3.20
N ARG A 77 6.56 34.31 -3.97
CA ARG A 77 7.62 34.11 -4.98
C ARG A 77 8.97 33.78 -4.35
N LEU A 78 9.40 34.54 -3.33
CA LEU A 78 10.67 34.31 -2.66
C LEU A 78 10.67 33.00 -1.87
N CYS A 79 9.55 32.63 -1.23
CA CYS A 79 9.40 31.32 -0.60
C CYS A 79 9.54 30.18 -1.62
N HIS A 80 8.90 30.30 -2.79
CA HIS A 80 9.06 29.34 -3.88
C HIS A 80 10.53 29.27 -4.36
N TYR A 81 11.16 30.42 -4.56
CA TYR A 81 12.55 30.50 -5.02
C TYR A 81 13.52 29.90 -4.00
N LEU A 82 13.38 30.24 -2.72
CA LEU A 82 14.18 29.72 -1.62
C LEU A 82 14.27 28.18 -1.67
N VAL A 83 13.11 27.52 -1.79
CA VAL A 83 13.02 26.05 -1.87
C VAL A 83 13.52 25.52 -3.22
N SER A 84 13.28 26.24 -4.32
CA SER A 84 13.75 25.83 -5.64
C SER A 84 15.28 25.87 -5.77
N PHE A 85 15.93 26.80 -5.07
CA PHE A 85 17.38 26.97 -5.06
C PHE A 85 18.09 26.15 -3.98
N GLY A 86 17.35 25.45 -3.11
CA GLY A 86 17.94 24.61 -2.07
C GLY A 86 18.49 25.41 -0.89
N LEU A 87 18.01 26.64 -0.69
CA LEU A 87 18.49 27.57 0.35
C LEU A 87 17.66 27.50 1.63
N GLN A 88 16.71 26.57 1.71
CA GLN A 88 15.84 26.42 2.86
C GLN A 88 16.62 25.94 4.11
N THR A 89 16.43 26.64 5.22
CA THR A 89 16.76 26.16 6.57
C THR A 89 15.48 26.08 7.40
N PRO A 90 15.37 25.17 8.38
CA PRO A 90 14.16 25.06 9.21
C PRO A 90 13.73 26.40 9.81
N GLU A 91 14.67 27.18 10.35
CA GLU A 91 14.40 28.46 10.99
C GLU A 91 13.90 29.53 10.01
N LEU A 92 14.45 29.53 8.80
CA LEU A 92 14.02 30.45 7.76
C LEU A 92 12.62 30.07 7.27
N MET A 93 12.35 28.78 7.10
CA MET A 93 11.01 28.30 6.72
C MET A 93 9.97 28.65 7.79
N ASP A 94 10.31 28.56 9.09
CA ASP A 94 9.43 28.99 10.19
C ASP A 94 9.10 30.48 10.09
N ARG A 95 10.10 31.33 9.82
CA ARG A 95 9.89 32.79 9.65
C ARG A 95 9.01 33.11 8.44
N TYR A 96 9.19 32.40 7.32
CA TYR A 96 8.30 32.52 6.16
C TYR A 96 6.87 32.08 6.49
N ALA A 97 6.71 31.00 7.26
CA ALA A 97 5.41 30.47 7.65
C ALA A 97 4.66 31.41 8.61
N ALA A 98 5.35 31.96 9.62
CA ALA A 98 4.80 32.95 10.54
C ALA A 98 4.35 34.20 9.78
N ARG A 99 5.17 34.70 8.84
CA ARG A 99 4.77 35.83 8.01
C ARG A 99 3.59 35.51 7.10
N ALA A 100 3.55 34.31 6.54
CA ALA A 100 2.43 33.86 5.72
C ALA A 100 1.13 33.79 6.53
N GLU A 101 1.21 33.34 7.79
CA GLU A 101 0.09 33.33 8.74
C GLU A 101 -0.48 34.74 9.00
N GLU A 102 0.40 35.71 9.25
CA GLU A 102 0.00 37.12 9.43
C GLU A 102 -0.70 37.70 8.19
N LEU A 103 -0.17 37.40 7.00
CA LEU A 103 -0.67 37.93 5.73
C LEU A 103 -1.84 37.14 5.14
N ALA A 104 -2.25 36.02 5.75
CA ALA A 104 -3.22 35.07 5.21
C ALA A 104 -4.54 35.71 4.74
N ALA A 105 -5.02 36.75 5.43
CA ALA A 105 -6.25 37.46 5.05
C ALA A 105 -6.15 38.14 3.67
N SER A 106 -4.95 38.58 3.27
CA SER A 106 -4.68 39.32 2.04
C SER A 106 -4.20 38.47 0.86
N LEU A 107 -3.96 37.17 1.06
CA LEU A 107 -3.46 36.28 0.01
C LEU A 107 -4.53 35.95 -1.03
N ASP A 108 -4.13 35.83 -2.30
CA ASP A 108 -4.94 35.27 -3.39
C ASP A 108 -4.72 33.76 -3.55
N SER A 109 -5.44 33.12 -4.48
CA SER A 109 -5.37 31.66 -4.68
C SER A 109 -3.98 31.18 -5.09
N GLU A 110 -3.31 31.92 -5.97
CA GLU A 110 -1.98 31.58 -6.47
C GLU A 110 -0.95 31.66 -5.34
N GLN A 111 -1.01 32.70 -4.52
CA GLN A 111 -0.11 32.91 -3.40
C GLN A 111 -0.29 31.83 -2.34
N PHE A 112 -1.53 31.44 -2.00
CA PHE A 112 -1.78 30.29 -1.12
C PHE A 112 -1.14 29.02 -1.67
N ALA A 113 -1.41 28.70 -2.95
CA ALA A 113 -0.92 27.49 -3.60
C ALA A 113 0.62 27.47 -3.70
N LEU A 114 1.27 28.59 -4.01
CA LEU A 114 2.72 28.69 -4.12
C LEU A 114 3.44 28.50 -2.78
N ILE A 115 2.96 29.15 -1.72
CA ILE A 115 3.52 29.02 -0.37
C ILE A 115 3.36 27.58 0.12
N LEU A 116 2.15 27.02 0.04
CA LEU A 116 1.87 25.65 0.45
C LEU A 116 2.71 24.63 -0.33
N ASN A 117 2.83 24.81 -1.65
CA ASN A 117 3.67 23.95 -2.47
C ASN A 117 5.15 24.05 -2.07
N ALA A 118 5.68 25.25 -1.80
CA ALA A 118 7.04 25.44 -1.33
C ALA A 118 7.28 24.75 0.03
N MET A 119 6.40 24.98 1.01
CA MET A 119 6.44 24.35 2.35
C MET A 119 6.40 22.82 2.25
N SER A 120 5.52 22.28 1.41
CA SER A 120 5.40 20.84 1.19
C SER A 120 6.62 20.22 0.51
N ARG A 121 7.32 20.96 -0.36
CA ARG A 121 8.58 20.53 -1.00
C ARG A 121 9.75 20.57 -0.02
N ALA A 122 9.75 21.55 0.87
CA ALA A 122 10.72 21.64 1.97
C ALA A 122 10.47 20.61 3.08
N SER A 123 9.34 19.86 3.03
CA SER A 123 8.90 18.95 4.09
C SER A 123 8.83 19.63 5.47
N HIS A 124 8.49 20.92 5.49
CA HIS A 124 8.45 21.74 6.69
C HIS A 124 7.00 22.06 7.06
N ARG A 125 6.57 21.55 8.22
CA ARG A 125 5.20 21.65 8.74
C ARG A 125 5.13 22.78 9.77
N HIS A 126 4.18 23.69 9.58
CA HIS A 126 3.91 24.80 10.50
C HIS A 126 2.40 24.92 10.75
N ASP A 127 1.99 24.56 11.97
CA ASP A 127 0.58 24.28 12.30
C ASP A 127 -0.29 25.55 12.32
N GLY A 128 0.23 26.67 12.84
CA GLY A 128 -0.49 27.95 12.87
C GLY A 128 -0.84 28.46 11.47
N MET A 129 0.12 28.38 10.55
CA MET A 129 -0.05 28.74 9.15
C MET A 129 -1.11 27.84 8.48
N LEU A 130 -1.03 26.52 8.67
CA LEU A 130 -1.98 25.57 8.06
C LEU A 130 -3.42 25.79 8.54
N GLN A 131 -3.62 26.05 9.83
CA GLN A 131 -4.93 26.35 10.40
C GLN A 131 -5.45 27.73 9.97
N SER A 132 -4.58 28.73 9.89
CA SER A 132 -4.94 30.07 9.40
C SER A 132 -5.34 30.01 7.92
N PHE A 133 -4.56 29.30 7.09
CA PHE A 133 -4.84 29.11 5.68
C PHE A 133 -6.15 28.37 5.48
N SER A 134 -6.40 27.28 6.22
CA SER A 134 -7.62 26.51 6.02
C SER A 134 -8.86 27.37 6.27
N LYS A 135 -8.88 28.19 7.32
CA LYS A 135 -9.97 29.13 7.61
C LYS A 135 -10.11 30.25 6.56
N ARG A 136 -8.99 30.85 6.11
CA ARG A 136 -9.00 32.02 5.23
C ARG A 136 -9.21 31.67 3.74
N MET A 137 -8.91 30.45 3.34
CA MET A 137 -9.15 29.97 1.97
C MET A 137 -10.64 29.70 1.71
N LEU A 138 -11.42 29.20 2.69
CA LEU A 138 -12.83 28.84 2.51
C LEU A 138 -13.69 29.87 1.76
N PRO A 139 -13.71 31.17 2.13
CA PRO A 139 -14.52 32.16 1.42
C PRO A 139 -13.99 32.49 0.01
N LYS A 140 -12.73 32.16 -0.28
CA LYS A 140 -12.05 32.46 -1.55
C LYS A 140 -12.03 31.25 -2.50
N LEU A 141 -12.39 30.05 -2.06
CA LEU A 141 -12.37 28.82 -2.87
C LEU A 141 -13.04 28.93 -4.25
N PRO A 142 -14.17 29.64 -4.43
CA PRO A 142 -14.76 29.82 -5.75
C PRO A 142 -13.81 30.50 -6.76
N LEU A 143 -12.87 31.34 -6.28
CA LEU A 143 -11.89 32.04 -7.10
C LEU A 143 -10.67 31.19 -7.49
N PHE A 144 -10.49 30.02 -6.87
CA PHE A 144 -9.32 29.18 -7.13
C PHE A 144 -9.42 28.52 -8.51
N ILE A 145 -8.32 28.56 -9.25
CA ILE A 145 -8.17 27.81 -10.49
C ILE A 145 -7.84 26.33 -10.20
N PRO A 146 -8.14 25.39 -11.13
CA PRO A 146 -7.86 23.96 -10.99
C PRO A 146 -6.47 23.62 -10.42
N ARG A 147 -5.44 24.23 -11.00
CA ARG A 147 -4.04 24.04 -10.59
C ARG A 147 -3.77 24.43 -9.14
N ASP A 148 -4.40 25.51 -8.67
CA ASP A 148 -4.23 25.98 -7.29
C ASP A 148 -4.93 25.03 -6.32
N LEU A 149 -6.15 24.58 -6.65
CA LEU A 149 -6.87 23.57 -5.87
C LEU A 149 -6.05 22.28 -5.72
N ALA A 150 -5.51 21.76 -6.83
CA ALA A 150 -4.70 20.55 -6.85
C ALA A 150 -3.43 20.69 -5.98
N ARG A 151 -2.74 21.84 -6.06
CA ARG A 151 -1.55 22.15 -5.24
C ARG A 151 -1.86 22.24 -3.76
N VAL A 152 -2.96 22.91 -3.38
CA VAL A 152 -3.40 22.99 -1.99
C VAL A 152 -3.65 21.58 -1.44
N CYS A 153 -4.44 20.76 -2.15
CA CYS A 153 -4.72 19.38 -1.75
C CYS A 153 -3.43 18.59 -1.54
N LEU A 154 -2.53 18.59 -2.54
CA LEU A 154 -1.28 17.85 -2.44
C LEU A 154 -0.38 18.36 -1.31
N ALA A 155 -0.35 19.67 -1.07
CA ALA A 155 0.47 20.25 -0.01
C ALA A 155 0.00 19.82 1.38
N TYR A 156 -1.31 19.91 1.68
CA TYR A 156 -1.88 19.41 2.94
C TYR A 156 -1.60 17.91 3.12
N ALA A 157 -1.75 17.12 2.06
CA ALA A 157 -1.44 15.70 2.10
C ALA A 157 0.05 15.39 2.33
N LYS A 158 0.97 16.18 1.77
CA LYS A 158 2.41 16.04 2.01
C LYS A 158 2.83 16.46 3.40
N LEU A 159 2.23 17.53 3.92
CA LEU A 159 2.43 18.06 5.26
C LEU A 159 1.67 17.28 6.34
N GLN A 160 0.93 16.24 5.96
CA GLN A 160 0.18 15.33 6.85
C GLN A 160 -0.90 16.04 7.67
N GLU A 161 -1.45 17.14 7.15
CA GLU A 161 -2.52 17.88 7.82
C GLU A 161 -3.89 17.39 7.35
N ARG A 162 -4.62 16.73 8.24
CA ARG A 162 -5.96 16.20 7.98
C ARG A 162 -7.03 17.19 8.42
N ASP A 163 -7.30 18.19 7.59
CA ASP A 163 -8.43 19.12 7.75
C ASP A 163 -9.64 18.63 6.94
N GLU A 164 -10.52 17.87 7.58
CA GLU A 164 -11.71 17.31 6.93
C GLU A 164 -12.70 18.38 6.47
N VAL A 165 -12.77 19.51 7.16
CA VAL A 165 -13.69 20.61 6.81
C VAL A 165 -13.24 21.28 5.51
N LEU A 166 -11.95 21.57 5.40
CA LEU A 166 -11.37 22.11 4.18
C LEU A 166 -11.55 21.13 3.01
N PHE A 167 -11.22 19.85 3.19
CA PHE A 167 -11.32 18.84 2.12
C PHE A 167 -12.76 18.61 1.67
N ARG A 168 -13.73 18.59 2.59
CA ARG A 168 -15.16 18.54 2.23
C ARG A 168 -15.60 19.76 1.44
N ARG A 169 -15.13 20.96 1.80
CA ARG A 169 -15.47 22.17 1.04
C ARG A 169 -14.80 22.19 -0.34
N LEU A 170 -13.55 21.73 -0.44
CA LEU A 170 -12.85 21.56 -1.71
C LEU A 170 -13.59 20.57 -2.62
N ALA A 171 -14.03 19.43 -2.07
CA ALA A 171 -14.78 18.42 -2.81
C ALA A 171 -16.12 18.96 -3.36
N LEU A 172 -16.78 19.88 -2.67
CA LEU A 172 -18.01 20.54 -3.16
C LEU A 172 -17.75 21.56 -4.28
N GLU A 173 -16.58 22.20 -4.30
CA GLU A 173 -16.23 23.23 -5.28
C GLU A 173 -15.57 22.66 -6.56
N MET A 174 -15.02 21.45 -6.51
CA MET A 174 -14.33 20.84 -7.64
C MET A 174 -15.21 20.39 -8.82
N PRO A 175 -16.42 19.80 -8.65
CA PRO A 175 -17.14 19.12 -9.72
C PRO A 175 -17.37 19.97 -10.98
N HIS A 176 -17.81 21.21 -10.80
CA HIS A 176 -18.06 22.15 -11.90
C HIS A 176 -16.76 22.67 -12.55
N LYS A 177 -15.59 22.44 -11.94
CA LYS A 177 -14.27 22.81 -12.45
C LYS A 177 -13.50 21.62 -13.02
N LEU A 178 -13.89 20.37 -12.73
CA LEU A 178 -13.19 19.15 -13.18
C LEU A 178 -12.88 19.10 -14.68
N PRO A 179 -13.77 19.55 -15.60
CA PRO A 179 -13.44 19.58 -17.02
C PRO A 179 -12.21 20.45 -17.38
N LEU A 180 -11.83 21.39 -16.51
CA LEU A 180 -10.69 22.29 -16.69
C LEU A 180 -9.40 21.76 -16.06
N PHE A 181 -9.44 20.66 -15.30
CA PHE A 181 -8.24 20.04 -14.72
C PHE A 181 -7.41 19.38 -15.82
N ASP A 182 -6.08 19.47 -15.74
CA ASP A 182 -5.22 18.58 -16.52
C ASP A 182 -5.05 17.22 -15.78
N GLY A 183 -4.46 16.22 -16.44
CA GLY A 183 -4.25 14.91 -15.82
C GLY A 183 -3.37 14.98 -14.55
N ARG A 184 -2.44 15.94 -14.50
CA ARG A 184 -1.59 16.16 -13.32
C ARG A 184 -2.39 16.71 -12.15
N ASP A 185 -3.27 17.66 -12.40
CA ASP A 185 -4.14 18.26 -11.40
C ASP A 185 -5.08 17.18 -10.80
N LEU A 186 -5.68 16.33 -11.66
CA LEU A 186 -6.54 15.22 -11.20
C LEU A 186 -5.77 14.20 -10.34
N GLN A 187 -4.59 13.75 -10.76
CA GLN A 187 -3.82 12.81 -9.94
C GLN A 187 -3.38 13.43 -8.61
N MET A 188 -3.12 14.74 -8.56
CA MET A 188 -2.72 15.43 -7.33
C MET A 188 -3.86 15.46 -6.32
N VAL A 189 -5.09 15.76 -6.78
CA VAL A 189 -6.30 15.69 -5.96
C VAL A 189 -6.53 14.27 -5.47
N ALA A 190 -6.61 13.28 -6.38
CA ALA A 190 -6.87 11.89 -6.02
C ALA A 190 -5.82 11.35 -5.01
N ARG A 191 -4.53 11.63 -5.26
CA ARG A 191 -3.44 11.27 -4.35
C ARG A 191 -3.57 11.93 -2.98
N ALA A 192 -4.01 13.19 -2.93
CA ALA A 192 -4.13 13.91 -1.66
C ALA A 192 -5.21 13.31 -0.76
N PHE A 193 -6.41 13.09 -1.31
CA PHE A 193 -7.52 12.45 -0.60
C PHE A 193 -7.10 11.05 -0.13
N ALA A 194 -6.54 10.24 -1.04
CA ALA A 194 -6.05 8.90 -0.72
C ALA A 194 -4.98 8.91 0.38
N LYS A 195 -4.01 9.83 0.33
CA LYS A 195 -2.93 9.92 1.32
C LYS A 195 -3.43 10.27 2.72
N LEU A 196 -4.36 11.22 2.82
CA LEU A 196 -4.96 11.65 4.10
C LEU A 196 -6.07 10.72 4.60
N LEU A 197 -6.45 9.71 3.82
CA LEU A 197 -7.56 8.79 4.12
C LEU A 197 -8.90 9.52 4.31
N ILE A 198 -9.11 10.60 3.56
CA ILE A 198 -10.39 11.33 3.52
C ILE A 198 -11.19 10.78 2.35
N ARG A 199 -12.30 10.10 2.66
CA ARG A 199 -13.16 9.45 1.67
C ARG A 199 -14.32 10.39 1.29
N ASP A 200 -14.43 10.68 0.00
CA ASP A 200 -15.55 11.43 -0.60
C ASP A 200 -15.99 10.68 -1.86
N ASP A 201 -17.07 9.91 -1.76
CA ASP A 201 -17.50 9.01 -2.84
C ASP A 201 -18.01 9.79 -4.05
N LEU A 202 -18.66 10.94 -3.84
CA LEU A 202 -19.20 11.78 -4.92
C LEU A 202 -18.08 12.39 -5.76
N LEU A 203 -17.05 12.95 -5.12
CA LEU A 203 -15.90 13.50 -5.84
C LEU A 203 -15.17 12.41 -6.63
N PHE A 204 -15.02 11.21 -6.07
CA PHE A 204 -14.39 10.10 -6.78
C PHE A 204 -15.25 9.61 -7.96
N ASP A 205 -16.57 9.59 -7.85
CA ASP A 205 -17.44 9.28 -8.99
C ASP A 205 -17.33 10.37 -10.08
N ASP A 206 -17.31 11.66 -9.71
CA ASP A 206 -17.11 12.75 -10.66
C ASP A 206 -15.74 12.69 -11.36
N ILE A 207 -14.66 12.34 -10.62
CA ILE A 207 -13.33 12.11 -11.19
C ILE A 207 -13.36 10.90 -12.14
N ALA A 208 -14.06 9.83 -11.77
CA ALA A 208 -14.18 8.64 -12.62
C ALA A 208 -14.87 8.98 -13.95
N ASP A 209 -15.96 9.73 -13.90
CA ASP A 209 -16.68 10.18 -15.09
C ASP A 209 -15.81 11.05 -15.99
N GLU A 210 -14.97 11.92 -15.41
CA GLU A 210 -14.03 12.75 -16.17
C GLU A 210 -12.93 11.92 -16.83
N VAL A 211 -12.38 10.91 -16.13
CA VAL A 211 -11.40 9.97 -16.69
C VAL A 211 -12.02 9.15 -17.83
N ILE A 212 -13.28 8.73 -17.70
CA ILE A 212 -14.01 7.99 -18.75
C ILE A 212 -14.31 8.89 -19.95
N ARG A 213 -14.60 10.18 -19.73
CA ARG A 213 -14.95 11.14 -20.78
C ARG A 213 -13.77 11.49 -21.69
N ARG A 214 -12.57 11.63 -21.12
CA ARG A 214 -11.36 12.07 -21.85
C ARG A 214 -10.09 11.28 -21.48
N PRO A 215 -10.10 9.94 -21.63
CA PRO A 215 -8.94 9.12 -21.25
C PRO A 215 -7.68 9.47 -22.06
N GLN A 216 -7.85 9.90 -23.32
CA GLN A 216 -6.77 10.31 -24.23
C GLN A 216 -5.99 11.57 -23.81
N ASP A 217 -6.57 12.41 -22.94
CA ASP A 217 -5.92 13.64 -22.47
C ASP A 217 -5.05 13.39 -21.22
N LEU A 218 -5.09 12.16 -20.69
CA LEU A 218 -4.43 11.77 -19.46
C LEU A 218 -3.19 10.93 -19.78
N ASP A 219 -2.07 11.25 -19.15
CA ASP A 219 -0.86 10.44 -19.25
C ASP A 219 -0.96 9.19 -18.37
N HIS A 220 -0.27 8.11 -18.77
CA HIS A 220 -0.29 6.83 -18.07
C HIS A 220 0.10 6.99 -16.59
N ALA A 221 1.12 7.81 -16.29
CA ALA A 221 1.57 8.05 -14.93
C ALA A 221 0.46 8.66 -14.04
N SER A 222 -0.31 9.62 -14.57
CA SER A 222 -1.44 10.20 -13.84
C SER A 222 -2.57 9.17 -13.64
N LEU A 223 -2.91 8.38 -14.66
CA LEU A 223 -3.94 7.35 -14.54
C LEU A 223 -3.58 6.27 -13.51
N LEU A 224 -2.32 5.84 -13.43
CA LEU A 224 -1.88 4.87 -12.42
C LEU A 224 -2.06 5.38 -10.99
N VAL A 225 -1.78 6.66 -10.79
CA VAL A 225 -1.90 7.31 -9.48
C VAL A 225 -3.37 7.48 -9.11
N ILE A 226 -4.22 7.83 -10.07
CA ILE A 226 -5.66 7.86 -9.91
C ILE A 226 -6.16 6.45 -9.57
N ALA A 227 -5.84 5.43 -10.36
CA ALA A 227 -6.21 4.03 -10.09
C ALA A 227 -5.78 3.57 -8.68
N SER A 228 -4.55 3.91 -8.28
CA SER A 228 -4.04 3.60 -6.93
C SER A 228 -4.82 4.32 -5.82
N ALA A 229 -5.29 5.55 -6.06
CA ALA A 229 -6.13 6.28 -5.12
C ALA A 229 -7.52 5.62 -4.98
N PHE A 230 -8.16 5.24 -6.08
CA PHE A 230 -9.43 4.50 -6.08
C PHE A 230 -9.29 3.14 -5.37
N ALA A 231 -8.21 2.42 -5.66
CA ALA A 231 -7.90 1.15 -5.02
C ALA A 231 -7.75 1.28 -3.51
N ARG A 232 -7.12 2.35 -3.01
CA ARG A 232 -6.94 2.58 -1.56
C ARG A 232 -8.25 2.74 -0.80
N PHE A 233 -9.29 3.28 -1.45
CA PHE A 233 -10.63 3.36 -0.87
C PHE A 233 -11.53 2.16 -1.22
N ASN A 234 -11.02 1.20 -1.99
CA ASN A 234 -11.77 0.07 -2.54
C ASN A 234 -13.03 0.53 -3.30
N ILE A 235 -12.92 1.61 -4.08
CA ILE A 235 -14.02 2.15 -4.88
C ILE A 235 -14.13 1.34 -6.18
N ARG A 236 -15.27 0.69 -6.37
CA ARG A 236 -15.52 -0.28 -7.45
C ARG A 236 -16.34 0.29 -8.60
N THR A 237 -16.19 1.57 -8.95
CA THR A 237 -16.92 2.20 -10.06
C THR A 237 -16.79 1.35 -11.33
N GLN A 238 -17.85 0.61 -11.67
CA GLN A 238 -17.77 -0.57 -12.55
C GLN A 238 -17.32 -0.23 -13.97
N ARG A 239 -17.57 1.01 -14.41
CA ARG A 239 -17.21 1.50 -15.75
C ARG A 239 -15.77 2.00 -15.85
N LEU A 240 -15.16 2.43 -14.74
CA LEU A 240 -13.82 3.04 -14.73
C LEU A 240 -12.74 1.99 -15.04
N TRP A 241 -12.76 0.86 -14.34
CA TRP A 241 -11.71 -0.16 -14.42
C TRP A 241 -11.57 -0.83 -15.80
N PRO A 242 -12.66 -1.16 -16.53
CA PRO A 242 -12.56 -1.59 -17.92
C PRO A 242 -11.93 -0.53 -18.83
N VAL A 243 -12.34 0.74 -18.72
CA VAL A 243 -11.82 1.83 -19.55
C VAL A 243 -10.34 2.07 -19.27
N LEU A 244 -9.94 2.06 -17.99
CA LEU A 244 -8.54 2.14 -17.61
C LEU A 244 -7.74 0.96 -18.15
N GLY A 245 -8.27 -0.26 -18.06
CA GLY A 245 -7.56 -1.45 -18.53
C GLY A 245 -7.33 -1.45 -20.04
N GLU A 246 -8.36 -1.12 -20.80
CA GLU A 246 -8.29 -0.99 -22.26
C GLU A 246 -7.34 0.13 -22.68
N TRP A 247 -7.40 1.29 -22.01
CA TRP A 247 -6.53 2.41 -22.34
C TRP A 247 -5.06 2.12 -22.02
N LEU A 248 -4.78 1.47 -20.88
CA LEU A 248 -3.42 1.03 -20.55
C LEU A 248 -2.93 0.03 -21.59
N LEU A 249 -3.76 -0.90 -22.07
CA LEU A 249 -3.39 -1.81 -23.17
C LEU A 249 -3.07 -1.06 -24.48
N GLN A 250 -3.92 -0.10 -24.87
CA GLN A 250 -3.80 0.63 -26.14
C GLN A 250 -2.63 1.63 -26.17
N SER A 251 -2.20 2.13 -25.02
CA SER A 251 -1.17 3.18 -24.91
C SER A 251 0.26 2.73 -25.22
N HIS A 252 0.47 1.62 -25.93
CA HIS A 252 1.76 1.05 -26.35
C HIS A 252 2.83 1.13 -25.25
N LEU A 253 2.69 0.25 -24.25
CA LEU A 253 3.24 0.34 -22.90
C LEU A 253 4.78 0.53 -22.79
N ASP A 254 5.21 1.78 -22.64
CA ASP A 254 6.50 2.18 -22.04
C ASP A 254 6.44 2.10 -20.49
N PHE A 255 6.01 0.97 -19.92
CA PHE A 255 5.98 0.82 -18.47
C PHE A 255 7.37 0.60 -17.89
N SER A 256 7.64 1.21 -16.74
CA SER A 256 8.70 0.74 -15.86
C SER A 256 8.22 -0.50 -15.09
N ALA A 257 9.14 -1.29 -14.54
CA ALA A 257 8.76 -2.44 -13.73
C ALA A 257 7.88 -2.02 -12.53
N GLN A 258 8.14 -0.85 -11.94
CA GLN A 258 7.36 -0.27 -10.85
C GLN A 258 5.91 0.00 -11.25
N ASP A 259 5.69 0.50 -12.48
CA ASP A 259 4.34 0.77 -13.00
C ASP A 259 3.53 -0.52 -13.13
N VAL A 260 4.16 -1.61 -13.61
CA VAL A 260 3.53 -2.93 -13.69
C VAL A 260 3.03 -3.38 -12.31
N GLY A 261 3.89 -3.30 -11.30
CA GLY A 261 3.51 -3.66 -9.92
C GLY A 261 2.39 -2.78 -9.36
N ALA A 262 2.37 -1.49 -9.71
CA ALA A 262 1.32 -0.56 -9.31
C ALA A 262 -0.04 -0.89 -9.96
N VAL A 263 -0.06 -1.22 -11.26
CA VAL A 263 -1.28 -1.68 -11.95
C VAL A 263 -1.83 -2.93 -11.29
N PHE A 264 -0.99 -3.95 -11.11
CA PHE A 264 -1.38 -5.20 -10.47
C PHE A 264 -1.98 -4.96 -9.07
N ASN A 265 -1.32 -4.14 -8.25
CA ASN A 265 -1.82 -3.82 -6.91
C ASN A 265 -3.13 -3.03 -6.94
N ALA A 266 -3.28 -2.04 -7.82
CA ALA A 266 -4.49 -1.24 -7.91
C ALA A 266 -5.71 -2.09 -8.31
N PHE A 267 -5.60 -2.84 -9.41
CA PHE A 267 -6.69 -3.66 -9.92
C PHE A 267 -7.04 -4.82 -8.99
N SER A 268 -6.04 -5.48 -8.39
CA SER A 268 -6.30 -6.58 -7.44
C SER A 268 -6.90 -6.14 -6.11
N THR A 269 -6.68 -4.88 -5.70
CA THR A 269 -7.27 -4.36 -4.45
C THR A 269 -8.78 -4.16 -4.58
N VAL A 270 -9.26 -3.76 -5.77
CA VAL A 270 -10.69 -3.63 -6.05
C VAL A 270 -11.37 -4.94 -6.46
N ASP A 271 -10.61 -6.04 -6.55
CA ASP A 271 -11.06 -7.36 -7.02
C ASP A 271 -11.53 -7.32 -8.49
N PHE A 272 -10.81 -6.59 -9.35
CA PHE A 272 -11.11 -6.50 -10.79
C PHE A 272 -10.01 -7.19 -11.62
N GLU A 273 -10.41 -8.16 -12.44
CA GLU A 273 -9.52 -8.93 -13.30
C GLU A 273 -9.62 -8.47 -14.77
N HIS A 274 -8.57 -7.83 -15.29
CA HIS A 274 -8.44 -7.55 -16.72
C HIS A 274 -7.46 -8.52 -17.37
N LYS A 275 -7.98 -9.63 -17.91
CA LYS A 275 -7.18 -10.77 -18.38
C LYS A 275 -6.06 -10.41 -19.36
N GLU A 276 -6.41 -9.69 -20.43
CA GLU A 276 -5.47 -9.34 -21.50
C GLU A 276 -4.36 -8.40 -20.99
N LEU A 277 -4.71 -7.38 -20.20
CA LEU A 277 -3.76 -6.50 -19.53
C LEU A 277 -2.82 -7.27 -18.62
N PHE A 278 -3.34 -8.11 -17.72
CA PHE A 278 -2.48 -8.86 -16.80
C PHE A 278 -1.57 -9.87 -17.51
N GLN A 279 -2.05 -10.52 -18.57
CA GLN A 279 -1.24 -11.41 -19.37
C GLN A 279 -0.11 -10.64 -20.06
N THR A 280 -0.42 -9.53 -20.73
CA THR A 280 0.58 -8.66 -21.38
C THR A 280 1.60 -8.13 -20.37
N LEU A 281 1.14 -7.61 -19.22
CA LEU A 281 2.02 -7.07 -18.18
C LEU A 281 2.92 -8.12 -17.54
N LEU A 282 2.38 -9.32 -17.28
CA LEU A 282 3.19 -10.41 -16.73
C LEU A 282 4.24 -10.87 -17.75
N LEU A 283 3.86 -11.01 -19.02
CA LEU A 283 4.79 -11.36 -20.08
C LEU A 283 5.89 -10.30 -20.23
N SER A 284 5.54 -9.01 -20.27
CA SER A 284 6.51 -7.91 -20.33
C SER A 284 7.44 -7.88 -19.11
N LEU A 285 6.91 -8.06 -17.89
CA LEU A 285 7.72 -8.09 -16.67
C LEU A 285 8.63 -9.33 -16.61
N SER A 286 8.25 -10.43 -17.26
CA SER A 286 9.06 -11.65 -17.36
C SER A 286 10.19 -11.58 -18.40
N GLN A 287 10.31 -10.47 -19.14
CA GLN A 287 11.31 -10.28 -20.18
C GLN A 287 12.25 -9.10 -19.85
N GLU A 288 13.44 -9.10 -20.45
CA GLU A 288 14.38 -7.97 -20.32
C GLU A 288 13.93 -6.79 -21.20
N PRO A 289 14.14 -5.52 -20.76
CA PRO A 289 14.90 -5.09 -19.58
C PRO A 289 14.10 -5.04 -18.26
N LEU A 290 12.77 -5.22 -18.29
CA LEU A 290 11.93 -5.04 -17.10
C LEU A 290 12.22 -6.05 -16.00
N LEU A 291 12.58 -7.28 -16.37
CA LEU A 291 12.94 -8.32 -15.42
C LEU A 291 14.13 -7.94 -14.54
N SER A 292 15.16 -7.28 -15.09
CA SER A 292 16.32 -6.81 -14.32
C SER A 292 16.04 -5.53 -13.53
N GLU A 293 15.20 -4.63 -14.05
CA GLU A 293 14.78 -3.40 -13.37
C GLU A 293 13.76 -3.63 -12.24
N ALA A 294 13.12 -4.81 -12.20
CA ALA A 294 12.15 -5.16 -11.18
C ALA A 294 12.76 -5.09 -9.78
N SER A 295 12.24 -4.14 -8.99
CA SER A 295 12.62 -3.98 -7.60
C SER A 295 11.97 -5.07 -6.73
N PRO A 296 12.56 -5.40 -5.56
CA PRO A 296 11.92 -6.29 -4.58
C PRO A 296 10.48 -5.89 -4.24
N SER A 297 10.23 -4.59 -4.08
CA SER A 297 8.89 -4.05 -3.80
C SER A 297 7.89 -4.30 -4.93
N THR A 298 8.32 -4.12 -6.18
CA THR A 298 7.53 -4.42 -7.38
C THR A 298 7.11 -5.88 -7.39
N LEU A 299 8.06 -6.79 -7.19
CA LEU A 299 7.81 -8.23 -7.21
C LEU A 299 6.80 -8.61 -6.12
N CYS A 300 6.96 -8.09 -4.89
CA CYS A 300 6.01 -8.33 -3.80
C CYS A 300 4.59 -7.86 -4.15
N LEU A 301 4.43 -6.66 -4.73
CA LEU A 301 3.13 -6.14 -5.16
C LEU A 301 2.49 -7.05 -6.21
N THR A 302 3.27 -7.47 -7.21
CA THR A 302 2.81 -8.36 -8.27
C THR A 302 2.38 -9.73 -7.73
N PHE A 303 3.18 -10.39 -6.89
CA PHE A 303 2.80 -11.68 -6.29
C PHE A 303 1.58 -11.55 -5.36
N ASN A 304 1.50 -10.49 -4.56
CA ASN A 304 0.35 -10.26 -3.68
C ASN A 304 -0.92 -10.01 -4.49
N ALA A 305 -0.84 -9.30 -5.61
CA ALA A 305 -1.96 -9.09 -6.52
C ALA A 305 -2.45 -10.42 -7.13
N MET A 306 -1.52 -11.25 -7.60
CA MET A 306 -1.79 -12.60 -8.09
C MET A 306 -2.49 -13.47 -7.05
N VAL A 307 -2.04 -13.42 -5.79
CA VAL A 307 -2.66 -14.14 -4.67
C VAL A 307 -4.10 -13.67 -4.43
N ARG A 308 -4.36 -12.35 -4.43
CA ARG A 308 -5.69 -11.77 -4.19
C ARG A 308 -6.69 -12.20 -5.27
N LEU A 309 -6.29 -12.14 -6.53
CA LEU A 309 -7.12 -12.50 -7.68
C LEU A 309 -7.16 -14.02 -7.94
N ASN A 310 -6.32 -14.80 -7.23
CA ASN A 310 -6.10 -16.21 -7.50
C ASN A 310 -5.79 -16.46 -9.00
N TRP A 311 -4.88 -15.67 -9.56
CA TRP A 311 -4.42 -15.66 -10.96
C TRP A 311 -2.88 -15.63 -10.96
N PRO A 312 -2.14 -16.25 -11.92
CA PRO A 312 -2.54 -16.75 -13.23
C PRO A 312 -3.23 -18.11 -13.30
N ARG A 313 -4.04 -18.27 -14.35
CA ARG A 313 -4.72 -19.53 -14.74
C ARG A 313 -4.50 -19.74 -16.25
N GLY A 314 -3.51 -20.53 -16.63
CA GLY A 314 -3.17 -20.79 -18.04
C GLY A 314 -1.67 -21.01 -18.25
N HIS A 315 -1.28 -21.74 -19.30
CA HIS A 315 0.11 -22.14 -19.50
C HIS A 315 1.05 -20.94 -19.66
N GLU A 316 0.74 -19.99 -20.54
CA GLU A 316 1.59 -18.82 -20.83
C GLU A 316 1.79 -17.92 -19.61
N ALA A 317 0.71 -17.60 -18.90
CA ALA A 317 0.79 -16.78 -17.70
C ALA A 317 1.51 -17.52 -16.55
N MET A 318 1.41 -18.85 -16.49
CA MET A 318 2.20 -19.67 -15.56
C MET A 318 3.69 -19.71 -15.92
N GLU A 319 4.04 -19.66 -17.20
CA GLU A 319 5.42 -19.54 -17.66
C GLU A 319 6.04 -18.21 -17.23
N GLY A 320 5.32 -17.09 -17.44
CA GLY A 320 5.75 -15.78 -16.94
C GLY A 320 5.92 -15.76 -15.41
N LEU A 321 5.01 -16.40 -14.66
CA LEU A 321 5.14 -16.56 -13.22
C LEU A 321 6.41 -17.35 -12.84
N ASN A 322 6.72 -18.44 -13.55
CA ASN A 322 7.91 -19.24 -13.27
C ASN A 322 9.19 -18.44 -13.49
N VAL A 323 9.27 -17.64 -14.55
CA VAL A 323 10.43 -16.76 -14.80
C VAL A 323 10.62 -15.75 -13.66
N LEU A 324 9.53 -15.14 -13.17
CA LEU A 324 9.62 -14.24 -12.01
C LEU A 324 10.06 -14.98 -10.73
N VAL A 325 9.58 -16.20 -10.50
CA VAL A 325 9.99 -17.04 -9.37
C VAL A 325 11.49 -17.34 -9.44
N ASP A 326 12.01 -17.71 -10.61
CA ASP A 326 13.44 -18.00 -10.79
C ASP A 326 14.29 -16.74 -10.54
N LYS A 327 13.84 -15.58 -11.04
CA LYS A 327 14.50 -14.29 -10.80
C LYS A 327 14.54 -13.92 -9.32
N VAL A 328 13.42 -14.10 -8.61
CA VAL A 328 13.30 -13.81 -7.17
C VAL A 328 14.21 -14.73 -6.38
N SER A 329 14.22 -16.03 -6.73
CA SER A 329 15.05 -17.04 -6.04
C SER A 329 16.53 -16.70 -6.10
N GLY A 330 17.02 -16.15 -7.22
CA GLY A 330 18.41 -15.68 -7.36
C GLY A 330 18.73 -14.34 -6.68
N ARG A 331 17.74 -13.65 -6.09
CA ARG A 331 17.88 -12.30 -5.54
C ARG A 331 17.26 -12.13 -4.14
N LEU A 332 17.01 -13.22 -3.42
CA LEU A 332 16.37 -13.17 -2.10
C LEU A 332 17.16 -12.32 -1.08
N ALA A 333 18.48 -12.27 -1.22
CA ALA A 333 19.36 -11.42 -0.40
C ALA A 333 19.08 -9.91 -0.56
N ASP A 334 18.50 -9.47 -1.68
CA ASP A 334 18.15 -8.06 -1.93
C ASP A 334 16.88 -7.63 -1.18
N PHE A 335 16.07 -8.58 -0.67
CA PHE A 335 14.80 -8.28 -0.02
C PHE A 335 15.02 -7.88 1.45
N ASP A 336 14.25 -6.90 1.89
CA ASP A 336 14.15 -6.52 3.29
C ASP A 336 13.26 -7.52 4.06
N PRO A 337 13.29 -7.52 5.41
CA PRO A 337 12.42 -8.35 6.24
C PRO A 337 10.93 -8.32 5.86
N VAL A 338 10.42 -7.14 5.52
CA VAL A 338 9.01 -6.96 5.14
C VAL A 338 8.74 -7.62 3.79
N GLY A 339 9.60 -7.43 2.79
CA GLY A 339 9.48 -8.09 1.49
C GLY A 339 9.56 -9.61 1.58
N LEU A 340 10.51 -10.15 2.34
CA LEU A 340 10.65 -11.60 2.55
C LEU A 340 9.39 -12.22 3.16
N THR A 341 8.81 -11.57 4.17
CA THR A 341 7.57 -12.06 4.81
C THR A 341 6.35 -11.93 3.91
N GLN A 342 6.25 -10.88 3.10
CA GLN A 342 5.21 -10.75 2.09
C GLN A 342 5.30 -11.82 1.02
N LEU A 343 6.51 -12.14 0.53
CA LEU A 343 6.73 -13.24 -0.41
C LEU A 343 6.36 -14.59 0.22
N LEU A 344 6.81 -14.88 1.44
CA LEU A 344 6.45 -16.13 2.12
C LEU A 344 4.93 -16.23 2.34
N HIS A 345 4.28 -15.11 2.66
CA HIS A 345 2.83 -15.05 2.80
C HIS A 345 2.10 -15.31 1.49
N ALA A 346 2.61 -14.77 0.37
CA ALA A 346 2.12 -15.08 -0.97
C ALA A 346 2.27 -16.59 -1.27
N CYS A 347 3.44 -17.17 -0.97
CA CYS A 347 3.67 -18.61 -1.06
C CYS A 347 2.66 -19.40 -0.21
N ALA A 348 2.38 -18.98 1.02
CA ALA A 348 1.45 -19.66 1.93
C ALA A 348 -0.02 -19.65 1.46
N ARG A 349 -0.41 -18.74 0.56
CA ARG A 349 -1.80 -18.57 0.13
C ARG A 349 -2.07 -19.00 -1.31
N PHE A 350 -1.05 -19.01 -2.16
CA PHE A 350 -1.24 -19.27 -3.59
C PHE A 350 -0.65 -20.62 -4.00
N ARG A 351 -1.52 -21.57 -4.36
CA ARG A 351 -1.14 -22.97 -4.65
C ARG A 351 0.01 -23.14 -5.66
N PRO A 352 0.11 -22.35 -6.75
CA PRO A 352 1.25 -22.41 -7.66
C PRO A 352 2.60 -22.16 -6.98
N LEU A 353 2.65 -21.23 -6.02
CA LEU A 353 3.86 -20.88 -5.28
C LEU A 353 4.12 -21.85 -4.12
N GLN A 354 3.08 -22.41 -3.49
CA GLN A 354 3.24 -23.44 -2.44
C GLN A 354 4.10 -24.63 -2.91
N LYS A 355 4.03 -24.98 -4.20
CA LYS A 355 4.79 -26.09 -4.78
C LYS A 355 6.25 -25.75 -5.11
N LYS A 356 6.66 -24.49 -4.99
CA LYS A 356 8.02 -24.03 -5.28
C LYS A 356 8.89 -24.17 -4.03
N THR A 357 9.21 -25.40 -3.65
CA THR A 357 9.91 -25.72 -2.40
C THR A 357 11.23 -24.96 -2.26
N GLN A 358 12.03 -24.88 -3.34
CA GLN A 358 13.30 -24.14 -3.34
C GLN A 358 13.13 -22.65 -3.03
N LEU A 359 12.07 -22.02 -3.55
CA LEU A 359 11.74 -20.62 -3.23
C LEU A 359 11.39 -20.48 -1.75
N VAL A 360 10.55 -21.38 -1.22
CA VAL A 360 10.14 -21.35 0.19
C VAL A 360 11.34 -21.54 1.12
N GLU A 361 12.18 -22.55 0.86
CA GLU A 361 13.38 -22.83 1.63
C GLU A 361 14.36 -21.66 1.59
N GLY A 362 14.63 -21.10 0.41
CA GLY A 362 15.50 -19.92 0.27
C GLY A 362 14.96 -18.69 1.00
N ILE A 363 13.64 -18.46 0.99
CA ILE A 363 13.03 -17.35 1.75
C ILE A 363 13.23 -17.58 3.26
N LEU A 364 13.01 -18.80 3.75
CA LEU A 364 13.15 -19.13 5.17
C LEU A 364 14.61 -19.00 5.64
N GLU A 365 15.57 -19.40 4.83
CA GLU A 365 17.00 -19.21 5.09
C GLU A 365 17.33 -17.72 5.25
N GLN A 366 16.91 -16.88 4.29
CA GLN A 366 17.11 -15.43 4.35
C GLN A 366 16.38 -14.77 5.53
N CYS A 367 15.18 -15.24 5.88
CA CYS A 367 14.49 -14.81 7.09
C CYS A 367 15.31 -15.15 8.35
N GLY A 368 15.98 -16.31 8.37
CA GLY A 368 16.80 -16.75 9.48
C GLY A 368 18.12 -16.00 9.65
N GLU A 369 18.66 -15.43 8.56
CA GLU A 369 19.83 -14.54 8.57
C GLU A 369 19.47 -13.15 9.09
N LYS A 370 18.36 -12.57 8.60
CA LYS A 370 17.95 -11.19 8.90
C LYS A 370 16.99 -11.05 10.08
N ILE A 371 16.74 -12.12 10.85
CA ILE A 371 15.66 -12.21 11.85
C ILE A 371 15.65 -11.10 12.92
N GLN A 372 16.81 -10.51 13.21
CA GLN A 372 16.96 -9.43 14.20
C GLN A 372 16.44 -8.07 13.68
N GLU A 373 16.30 -7.93 12.37
CA GLU A 373 15.81 -6.70 11.71
C GLU A 373 14.29 -6.71 11.49
N PHE A 374 13.62 -7.81 11.87
CA PHE A 374 12.19 -7.99 11.60
C PHE A 374 11.34 -7.14 12.56
N PRO A 375 10.40 -6.33 12.05
CA PRO A 375 9.42 -5.68 12.90
C PRO A 375 8.42 -6.70 13.46
N ALA A 376 7.74 -6.31 14.55
CA ALA A 376 6.74 -7.10 15.26
C ALA A 376 5.73 -7.80 14.34
N GLN A 377 5.13 -7.05 13.41
CA GLN A 377 4.10 -7.57 12.50
C GLN A 377 4.67 -8.61 11.52
N SER A 378 5.91 -8.42 11.05
CA SER A 378 6.59 -9.36 10.15
C SER A 378 6.91 -10.68 10.85
N LEU A 379 7.30 -10.66 12.12
CA LEU A 379 7.53 -11.88 12.91
C LEU A 379 6.25 -12.72 13.05
N SER A 380 5.13 -12.08 13.36
CA SER A 380 3.83 -12.77 13.43
C SER A 380 3.42 -13.35 12.08
N LEU A 381 3.62 -12.59 10.99
CA LEU A 381 3.31 -13.02 9.63
C LEU A 381 4.20 -14.19 9.17
N LEU A 382 5.49 -14.17 9.52
CA LEU A 382 6.44 -15.26 9.28
C LEU A 382 5.94 -16.56 9.93
N VAL A 383 5.64 -16.53 11.24
CA VAL A 383 5.12 -17.69 11.99
C VAL A 383 3.83 -18.23 11.38
N ASN A 384 2.88 -17.35 11.05
CA ASN A 384 1.63 -17.73 10.41
C ASN A 384 1.86 -18.40 9.05
N SER A 385 2.76 -17.84 8.24
CA SER A 385 3.06 -18.35 6.91
C SER A 385 3.74 -19.72 6.98
N CYS A 386 4.70 -19.91 7.90
CA CYS A 386 5.27 -21.22 8.21
C CYS A 386 4.20 -22.23 8.63
N ALA A 387 3.29 -21.83 9.53
CA ALA A 387 2.22 -22.70 10.03
C ALA A 387 1.19 -23.08 8.95
N ARG A 388 0.97 -22.23 7.95
CA ARG A 388 0.15 -22.54 6.77
C ARG A 388 0.85 -23.45 5.78
N LEU A 389 2.16 -23.24 5.57
CA LEU A 389 3.01 -24.07 4.71
C LEU A 389 3.44 -25.39 5.38
N GLN A 390 3.10 -25.59 6.66
CA GLN A 390 3.54 -26.72 7.49
C GLN A 390 5.08 -26.84 7.56
N GLN A 391 5.78 -25.71 7.49
CA GLN A 391 7.25 -25.64 7.56
C GLN A 391 7.69 -25.56 9.03
N LYS A 392 8.10 -26.71 9.57
CA LYS A 392 8.57 -26.83 10.96
C LYS A 392 10.10 -26.79 11.02
N ASP A 393 10.66 -25.59 10.88
CA ASP A 393 12.07 -25.34 11.21
C ASP A 393 12.18 -24.85 12.67
N VAL A 394 12.55 -25.76 13.56
CA VAL A 394 12.66 -25.49 15.00
C VAL A 394 13.77 -24.47 15.30
N ASN A 395 14.86 -24.45 14.53
CA ASN A 395 15.96 -23.52 14.73
C ASN A 395 15.53 -22.09 14.36
N LEU A 396 14.90 -21.93 13.20
CA LEU A 396 14.31 -20.64 12.79
C LEU A 396 13.26 -20.17 13.80
N LEU A 397 12.33 -21.03 14.20
CA LEU A 397 11.28 -20.67 15.17
C LEU A 397 11.84 -20.30 16.54
N THR A 398 12.95 -20.90 16.95
CA THR A 398 13.68 -20.51 18.18
C THR A 398 14.28 -19.12 18.04
N LYS A 399 14.88 -18.78 16.89
CA LYS A 399 15.37 -17.43 16.61
C LYS A 399 14.22 -16.41 16.59
N VAL A 400 13.09 -16.76 15.97
CA VAL A 400 11.87 -15.95 15.94
C VAL A 400 11.37 -15.70 17.36
N ALA A 401 11.28 -16.72 18.21
CA ALA A 401 10.84 -16.57 19.60
C ALA A 401 11.72 -15.60 20.39
N LYS A 402 13.05 -15.71 20.22
CA LYS A 402 14.01 -14.79 20.85
C LYS A 402 13.87 -13.35 20.36
N SER A 403 13.68 -13.16 19.05
CA SER A 403 13.49 -11.83 18.44
C SER A 403 12.14 -11.21 18.79
N ALA A 404 11.08 -12.03 18.89
CA ALA A 404 9.73 -11.57 19.22
C ALA A 404 9.60 -11.14 20.69
N ALA A 405 10.26 -11.82 21.62
CA ALA A 405 10.14 -11.57 23.06
C ALA A 405 10.25 -10.08 23.48
N PRO A 406 11.28 -9.31 23.07
CA PRO A 406 11.36 -7.88 23.41
C PRO A 406 10.32 -7.01 22.68
N LEU A 407 9.79 -7.46 21.54
CA LEU A 407 8.86 -6.71 20.70
C LEU A 407 7.38 -6.99 21.02
N LEU A 408 7.05 -7.97 21.87
CA LEU A 408 5.66 -8.32 22.19
C LEU A 408 4.77 -7.14 22.65
N PRO A 409 5.27 -6.13 23.39
CA PRO A 409 4.48 -4.94 23.70
C PRO A 409 3.98 -4.17 22.46
N GLU A 410 4.66 -4.28 21.31
CA GLU A 410 4.28 -3.64 20.05
C GLU A 410 3.30 -4.48 19.22
N PHE A 411 3.08 -5.75 19.57
CA PHE A 411 2.21 -6.63 18.80
C PHE A 411 0.74 -6.19 18.95
N THR A 412 0.00 -6.24 17.86
CA THR A 412 -1.46 -6.08 17.89
C THR A 412 -2.10 -7.32 18.55
N PRO A 413 -3.33 -7.22 19.09
CA PRO A 413 -4.09 -8.38 19.58
C PRO A 413 -4.11 -9.56 18.60
N GLN A 414 -4.36 -9.25 17.32
CA GLN A 414 -4.34 -10.25 16.25
C GLN A 414 -2.95 -10.88 16.06
N ALA A 415 -1.88 -10.09 16.09
CA ALA A 415 -0.52 -10.61 15.96
C ALA A 415 -0.15 -11.53 17.13
N LEU A 416 -0.57 -11.23 18.37
CA LEU A 416 -0.38 -12.10 19.53
C LEU A 416 -1.09 -13.45 19.36
N ALA A 417 -2.37 -13.43 18.98
CA ALA A 417 -3.18 -14.63 18.76
C ALA A 417 -2.61 -15.51 17.64
N VAL A 418 -2.29 -14.91 16.49
CA VAL A 418 -1.74 -15.60 15.32
C VAL A 418 -0.37 -16.20 15.61
N THR A 419 0.47 -15.50 16.38
CA THR A 419 1.79 -16.02 16.77
C THR A 419 1.64 -17.24 17.67
N ALA A 420 0.85 -17.14 18.75
CA ALA A 420 0.60 -18.27 19.65
C ALA A 420 0.05 -19.49 18.88
N TYR A 421 -0.98 -19.26 18.06
CA TYR A 421 -1.61 -20.31 17.28
C TYR A 421 -0.67 -20.91 16.23
N GLY A 422 0.19 -20.11 15.59
CA GLY A 422 1.15 -20.63 14.62
C GLY A 422 2.21 -21.52 15.25
N PHE A 423 2.75 -21.17 16.44
CA PHE A 423 3.63 -22.05 17.22
C PHE A 423 2.93 -23.35 17.62
N ALA A 424 1.67 -23.26 18.06
CA ALA A 424 0.88 -24.44 18.42
C ALA A 424 0.58 -25.34 17.21
N LYS A 425 0.26 -24.75 16.06
CA LYS A 425 -0.01 -25.49 14.82
C LYS A 425 1.23 -26.23 14.32
N LEU A 426 2.42 -25.63 14.47
CA LEU A 426 3.71 -26.24 14.16
C LEU A 426 4.22 -27.17 15.28
N GLU A 427 3.49 -27.28 16.39
CA GLU A 427 3.84 -28.13 17.54
C GLU A 427 5.26 -27.81 18.06
N VAL A 428 5.54 -26.51 18.21
CA VAL A 428 6.77 -26.00 18.82
C VAL A 428 6.41 -25.34 20.14
N ARG A 429 6.77 -26.02 21.23
CA ARG A 429 6.52 -25.56 22.60
C ARG A 429 7.67 -24.67 23.08
N SER A 430 7.36 -23.42 23.43
CA SER A 430 8.29 -22.49 24.08
C SER A 430 7.62 -21.86 25.31
N GLU A 431 7.91 -22.39 26.50
CA GLU A 431 7.23 -21.96 27.73
C GLU A 431 7.50 -20.49 28.07
N ILE A 432 8.74 -20.03 27.88
CA ILE A 432 9.11 -18.63 28.12
C ILE A 432 8.34 -17.70 27.20
N LEU A 433 8.29 -18.00 25.89
CA LEU A 433 7.54 -17.19 24.94
C LEU A 433 6.05 -17.15 25.28
N PHE A 434 5.45 -18.31 25.60
CA PHE A 434 4.04 -18.38 25.96
C PHE A 434 3.74 -17.67 27.28
N TYR A 435 4.64 -17.70 28.26
CA TYR A 435 4.48 -16.89 29.47
C TYR A 435 4.41 -15.39 29.15
N LEU A 436 5.33 -14.90 28.30
CA LEU A 436 5.35 -13.49 27.89
C LEU A 436 4.15 -13.11 27.00
N LEU A 437 3.73 -14.00 26.10
CA LEU A 437 2.53 -13.82 25.29
C LEU A 437 1.30 -13.69 26.20
N ALA A 438 1.16 -14.56 27.21
CA ALA A 438 0.03 -14.51 28.14
C ALA A 438 -0.05 -13.17 28.87
N GLU A 439 1.09 -12.63 29.30
CA GLU A 439 1.15 -11.32 29.95
C GLU A 439 0.60 -10.22 29.04
N GLN A 440 1.07 -10.16 27.78
CA GLN A 440 0.63 -9.15 26.82
C GLN A 440 -0.82 -9.34 26.37
N ILE A 441 -1.29 -10.58 26.23
CA ILE A 441 -2.69 -10.89 25.90
C ILE A 441 -3.60 -10.44 27.05
N VAL A 442 -3.24 -10.72 28.31
CA VAL A 442 -4.02 -10.28 29.47
C VAL A 442 -4.12 -8.77 29.55
N GLN A 443 -3.03 -8.04 29.26
CA GLN A 443 -3.04 -6.57 29.24
C GLN A 443 -3.94 -6.00 28.12
N LYS A 444 -3.99 -6.65 26.96
CA LYS A 444 -4.72 -6.18 25.77
C LYS A 444 -6.07 -6.87 25.57
N ILE A 445 -6.53 -7.70 26.50
CA ILE A 445 -7.73 -8.54 26.34
C ILE A 445 -8.98 -7.77 25.86
N PRO A 446 -9.27 -6.52 26.30
CA PRO A 446 -10.47 -5.84 25.86
C PRO A 446 -10.50 -5.55 24.35
N LEU A 447 -9.34 -5.62 23.68
CA LEU A 447 -9.16 -5.39 22.25
C LEU A 447 -9.19 -6.69 21.42
N PHE A 448 -9.37 -7.85 22.04
CA PHE A 448 -9.44 -9.12 21.33
C PHE A 448 -10.85 -9.41 20.81
N SER A 449 -10.93 -9.90 19.59
CA SER A 449 -12.14 -10.50 19.01
C SER A 449 -12.34 -11.94 19.47
N GLY A 450 -13.54 -12.49 19.23
CA GLY A 450 -13.86 -13.90 19.47
C GLY A 450 -12.86 -14.86 18.82
N GLN A 451 -12.57 -14.65 17.54
CA GLN A 451 -11.54 -15.40 16.82
C GLN A 451 -10.18 -15.35 17.51
N GLY A 452 -9.76 -14.16 17.98
CA GLY A 452 -8.50 -14.00 18.70
C GLY A 452 -8.45 -14.83 19.98
N ILE A 453 -9.52 -14.81 20.77
CA ILE A 453 -9.65 -15.62 21.99
C ILE A 453 -9.61 -17.12 21.68
N GLY A 454 -10.37 -17.57 20.68
CA GLY A 454 -10.37 -18.97 20.26
C GLY A 454 -8.98 -19.46 19.84
N MET A 455 -8.28 -18.67 19.02
CA MET A 455 -6.90 -18.97 18.60
C MET A 455 -5.94 -19.07 19.79
N VAL A 456 -6.04 -18.18 20.76
CA VAL A 456 -5.22 -18.21 21.98
C VAL A 456 -5.51 -19.46 22.81
N LEU A 457 -6.78 -19.73 23.14
CA LEU A 457 -7.13 -20.89 23.97
C LEU A 457 -6.72 -22.21 23.31
N GLN A 458 -6.95 -22.36 22.01
CA GLN A 458 -6.49 -23.51 21.23
C GLN A 458 -4.97 -23.62 21.22
N ALA A 459 -4.24 -22.51 21.16
CA ALA A 459 -2.78 -22.54 21.15
C ALA A 459 -2.21 -23.09 22.48
N TYR A 460 -2.73 -22.61 23.61
CA TYR A 460 -2.29 -23.07 24.93
C TYR A 460 -2.77 -24.49 25.20
N GLY A 461 -3.99 -24.84 24.80
CA GLY A 461 -4.54 -26.19 24.91
C GLY A 461 -3.77 -27.21 24.10
N LYS A 462 -3.54 -26.96 22.80
CA LYS A 462 -2.81 -27.87 21.91
C LYS A 462 -1.36 -28.10 22.35
N LEU A 463 -0.71 -27.09 22.93
CA LEU A 463 0.65 -27.25 23.45
C LEU A 463 0.68 -27.76 24.90
N HIS A 464 -0.46 -27.89 25.58
CA HIS A 464 -0.59 -28.23 27.00
C HIS A 464 0.17 -27.25 27.93
N ILE A 465 0.07 -25.95 27.65
CA ILE A 465 0.69 -24.89 28.46
C ILE A 465 -0.38 -24.28 29.38
N ASP A 466 -0.26 -24.53 30.67
CA ASP A 466 -1.22 -24.02 31.65
C ASP A 466 -0.94 -22.57 32.03
N ASN A 467 -1.92 -21.69 31.82
CA ASN A 467 -1.89 -20.32 32.34
C ASN A 467 -3.25 -19.94 32.93
N LYS A 468 -3.40 -20.16 34.24
CA LYS A 468 -4.64 -19.92 34.97
C LYS A 468 -5.14 -18.48 34.85
N ARG A 469 -4.22 -17.50 34.89
CA ARG A 469 -4.55 -16.07 34.78
C ARG A 469 -5.12 -15.73 33.40
N LEU A 470 -4.49 -16.23 32.34
CA LEU A 470 -4.95 -16.06 30.96
C LEU A 470 -6.34 -16.67 30.78
N VAL A 471 -6.52 -17.92 31.16
CA VAL A 471 -7.80 -18.64 31.04
C VAL A 471 -8.93 -17.92 31.76
N GLN A 472 -8.70 -17.47 33.00
CA GLN A 472 -9.70 -16.71 33.76
C GLN A 472 -10.03 -15.36 33.10
N THR A 473 -9.03 -14.72 32.48
CA THR A 473 -9.21 -13.43 31.81
C THR A 473 -10.00 -13.59 30.51
N CYS A 474 -9.69 -14.61 29.68
CA CYS A 474 -10.46 -14.96 28.49
C CYS A 474 -11.92 -15.29 28.84
N ARG A 475 -12.15 -16.02 29.94
CA ARG A 475 -13.51 -16.34 30.40
C ARG A 475 -14.30 -15.10 30.80
N LYS A 476 -13.67 -14.11 31.43
CA LYS A 476 -14.31 -12.83 31.76
C LYS A 476 -14.67 -12.04 30.50
N HIS A 477 -13.74 -11.96 29.54
CA HIS A 477 -13.94 -11.23 28.28
C HIS A 477 -14.97 -11.89 27.36
N LEU A 478 -15.11 -13.22 27.40
CA LEU A 478 -16.16 -13.95 26.69
C LEU A 478 -17.56 -13.41 27.02
N ARG A 479 -17.77 -12.92 28.25
CA ARG A 479 -19.05 -12.36 28.69
C ARG A 479 -19.39 -11.05 27.99
N SER A 480 -18.39 -10.22 27.70
CA SER A 480 -18.58 -8.97 26.99
C SER A 480 -18.72 -9.17 25.48
N LEU A 481 -18.23 -10.29 24.93
CA LEU A 481 -18.32 -10.60 23.50
C LEU A 481 -19.56 -11.41 23.12
N SER A 482 -20.40 -11.83 24.07
CA SER A 482 -21.46 -12.84 23.86
C SER A 482 -22.34 -12.55 22.65
N ASP A 483 -22.65 -11.28 22.41
CA ASP A 483 -23.59 -10.84 21.39
C ASP A 483 -22.93 -10.62 20.03
N GLU A 484 -21.60 -10.67 19.96
CA GLU A 484 -20.80 -10.41 18.75
C GLU A 484 -20.21 -11.69 18.13
N LEU A 485 -20.34 -12.83 18.80
CA LEU A 485 -19.70 -14.08 18.36
C LEU A 485 -20.44 -14.75 17.21
N THR A 486 -19.66 -15.34 16.32
CA THR A 486 -20.12 -16.28 15.30
C THR A 486 -20.13 -17.72 15.82
N LEU A 487 -20.90 -18.61 15.18
CA LEU A 487 -20.94 -20.04 15.54
C LEU A 487 -19.55 -20.69 15.56
N TRP A 488 -18.74 -20.39 14.54
CA TRP A 488 -17.40 -20.94 14.44
C TRP A 488 -16.49 -20.46 15.58
N GLU A 489 -16.64 -19.22 16.05
CA GLU A 489 -15.87 -18.71 17.19
C GLU A 489 -16.31 -19.36 18.50
N VAL A 490 -17.62 -19.59 18.70
CA VAL A 490 -18.15 -20.32 19.86
C VAL A 490 -17.54 -21.71 19.93
N ASP A 491 -17.55 -22.45 18.83
CA ASP A 491 -16.98 -23.80 18.75
C ASP A 491 -15.46 -23.78 19.03
N ALA A 492 -14.74 -22.84 18.41
CA ALA A 492 -13.30 -22.72 18.58
C ALA A 492 -12.90 -22.42 20.04
N ILE A 493 -13.67 -21.57 20.72
CA ILE A 493 -13.47 -21.20 22.13
C ILE A 493 -13.81 -22.38 23.04
N GLU A 494 -14.92 -23.08 22.79
CA GLU A 494 -15.32 -24.27 23.56
C GLU A 494 -14.23 -25.35 23.50
N ASP A 495 -13.74 -25.66 22.30
CA ASP A 495 -12.68 -26.63 22.09
C ASP A 495 -11.39 -26.22 22.80
N GLY A 496 -11.05 -24.93 22.79
CA GLY A 496 -9.89 -24.40 23.51
C GLY A 496 -10.01 -24.59 25.02
N PHE A 497 -11.18 -24.33 25.62
CA PHE A 497 -11.40 -24.57 27.05
C PHE A 497 -11.38 -26.05 27.41
N LYS A 498 -11.93 -26.92 26.54
CA LYS A 498 -11.89 -28.39 26.71
C LYS A 498 -10.47 -28.92 26.72
N GLN A 499 -9.63 -28.49 25.78
CA GLN A 499 -8.22 -28.92 25.71
C GLN A 499 -7.39 -28.49 26.94
N LEU A 500 -7.80 -27.41 27.60
CA LEU A 500 -7.16 -26.88 28.81
C LEU A 500 -7.76 -27.43 30.11
N ASP A 501 -8.71 -28.37 30.04
CA ASP A 501 -9.48 -28.86 31.19
C ASP A 501 -10.05 -27.71 32.04
N ALA A 502 -10.53 -26.66 31.37
CA ALA A 502 -10.91 -25.39 31.98
C ALA A 502 -12.34 -24.97 31.62
N LEU A 503 -13.17 -25.88 31.13
CA LEU A 503 -14.58 -25.64 30.85
C LEU A 503 -15.40 -25.83 32.13
N ASP A 504 -15.82 -24.73 32.76
CA ASP A 504 -16.73 -24.78 33.91
C ASP A 504 -18.21 -24.84 33.44
N SER A 505 -19.09 -25.35 34.30
CA SER A 505 -20.51 -25.57 33.97
C SER A 505 -21.21 -24.30 33.50
N TRP A 506 -20.78 -23.14 34.01
CA TRP A 506 -21.34 -21.86 33.60
C TRP A 506 -20.91 -21.46 32.19
N THR A 507 -19.62 -21.56 31.87
CA THR A 507 -19.08 -21.24 30.53
C THR A 507 -19.65 -22.19 29.49
N GLU A 508 -19.79 -23.48 29.83
CA GLU A 508 -20.46 -24.47 29.00
C GLU A 508 -21.92 -24.07 28.71
N THR A 509 -22.68 -23.69 29.74
CA THR A 509 -24.07 -23.25 29.59
C THR A 509 -24.19 -21.99 28.72
N LEU A 510 -23.28 -21.03 28.91
CA LEU A 510 -23.22 -19.81 28.10
C LEU A 510 -22.99 -20.15 26.61
N LEU A 511 -21.96 -20.95 26.30
CA LEU A 511 -21.62 -21.32 24.92
C LEU A 511 -22.74 -22.14 24.27
N LEU A 512 -23.38 -23.04 25.02
CA LEU A 512 -24.55 -23.80 24.53
C LEU A 512 -25.73 -22.89 24.18
N ASN A 513 -26.02 -21.89 25.02
CA ASN A 513 -27.09 -20.93 24.75
C ASN A 513 -26.78 -20.07 23.52
N LEU A 514 -25.54 -19.59 23.40
CA LEU A 514 -25.09 -18.83 22.23
C LEU A 514 -25.18 -19.66 20.94
N ARG A 515 -24.75 -20.92 20.98
CA ARG A 515 -24.87 -21.83 19.83
C ARG A 515 -26.32 -22.01 19.39
N ARG A 516 -27.24 -22.18 20.33
CA ARG A 516 -28.69 -22.31 20.04
C ARG A 516 -29.24 -21.05 19.39
N GLN A 517 -28.97 -19.87 19.97
CA GLN A 517 -29.44 -18.58 19.46
C GLN A 517 -28.94 -18.29 18.04
N LEU A 518 -27.65 -18.53 17.79
CA LEU A 518 -27.05 -18.30 16.48
C LEU A 518 -27.54 -19.29 15.42
N SER A 519 -27.81 -20.54 15.81
CA SER A 519 -28.36 -21.57 14.92
C SER A 519 -29.82 -21.28 14.53
N THR A 520 -30.65 -20.79 15.45
CA THR A 520 -32.03 -20.36 15.15
C THR A 520 -32.05 -19.13 14.25
N ALA A 521 -31.20 -18.14 14.51
CA ALA A 521 -31.10 -16.92 13.69
C ALA A 521 -30.63 -17.23 12.25
N GLN A 522 -29.73 -18.21 12.06
CA GLN A 522 -29.37 -18.67 10.73
C GLN A 522 -30.58 -19.33 10.04
N ALA A 523 -31.26 -20.27 10.69
CA ALA A 523 -32.42 -20.96 10.12
C ALA A 523 -33.54 -20.00 9.68
N GLU A 524 -33.83 -18.96 10.47
CA GLU A 524 -34.81 -17.93 10.12
C GLU A 524 -34.37 -17.11 8.89
N ASN A 525 -33.10 -16.72 8.78
CA ASN A 525 -32.56 -16.03 7.60
C ASN A 525 -32.64 -16.88 6.31
N TRP A 526 -32.43 -18.20 6.41
CA TRP A 526 -32.62 -19.12 5.28
C TRP A 526 -34.08 -19.22 4.84
N THR A 527 -35.03 -19.09 5.77
CA THR A 527 -36.47 -19.18 5.50
C THR A 527 -37.04 -17.90 4.88
N ILE A 528 -36.38 -16.75 5.10
CA ILE A 528 -36.76 -15.44 4.54
C ILE A 528 -36.13 -15.19 3.16
N MET A 529 -35.04 -15.89 2.82
CA MET A 529 -34.37 -15.81 1.51
C MET A 529 -34.88 -16.82 0.47
N CYS A 530 -35.71 -17.78 0.86
CA CYS A 530 -36.47 -18.68 -0.02
C CYS A 530 -37.89 -18.15 -0.20
#